data_AF-A0A9X2F6Y2-F1
#
_entry.id   AF-A0A9X2F6Y2-F1
#
_cell.length_a   1.000
_cell.length_b   1.000
_cell.length_c   1.000
_cell.angle_alpha   90.00
_cell.angle_beta   90.00
_cell.angle_gamma   90.00
#
_symmetry.space_group_name_H-M   'P 1'
#
loop_
_entity.id
_entity.type
_entity.pdbx_description
1 polymer ?
#
loop_
_entity_poly.entity_id
_entity_poly.type
_entity_poly.pdbx_seq_one_letter_code
_entity_poly.pdbx_strand_id
1 'polypeptide(L)'
;MKFLNRFSLHLHYKLPYLNWYNSIFPDESFASLEEINQTEKTTFLIPVFDSDEEIEEYLEENFEQFFIDELFGVSMAQETWPQDITIEMFYEWFEVDVTPMVVDYGDEELIDDESEGFSDIWDEDEEEEENEDNTEDDNIRHLPKPPSN
;
A
#
# COMPACT_ATOMS: atom_id res chain seq x y z
N MET A 1 26.02 10.97 3.44
CA MET A 1 25.53 11.68 2.23
C MET A 1 26.01 10.97 0.97
N LYS A 2 25.08 10.36 0.23
CA LYS A 2 25.29 9.70 -1.07
C LYS A 2 24.22 10.20 -2.04
N PHE A 3 24.59 10.48 -3.29
CA PHE A 3 23.59 10.75 -4.31
C PHE A 3 23.01 9.43 -4.78
N LEU A 4 21.68 9.30 -4.75
CA LEU A 4 21.01 8.13 -5.31
C LEU A 4 20.83 8.35 -6.81
N ASN A 5 21.12 7.31 -7.61
CA ASN A 5 20.87 7.34 -9.04
C ASN A 5 19.39 7.05 -9.34
N ARG A 6 18.50 7.84 -8.74
CA ARG A 6 17.05 7.74 -8.81
C ARG A 6 16.44 9.13 -8.77
N PHE A 7 15.36 9.32 -9.51
CA PHE A 7 14.45 10.45 -9.26
C PHE A 7 13.43 10.02 -8.21
N SER A 8 12.81 10.99 -7.53
CA SER A 8 11.67 10.72 -6.66
C SER A 8 10.39 11.22 -7.31
N LEU A 9 9.38 10.37 -7.36
CA LEU A 9 8.04 10.68 -7.83
C LEU A 9 7.10 10.74 -6.63
N HIS A 10 6.36 11.84 -6.54
CA HIS A 10 5.35 12.07 -5.52
C HIS A 10 3.99 12.15 -6.20
N LEU A 11 3.00 11.50 -5.61
CA LEU A 11 1.61 11.62 -6.01
C LEU A 11 0.88 12.50 -5.01
N HIS A 12 0.42 13.65 -5.48
CA HIS A 12 -0.44 14.52 -4.71
C HIS A 12 -1.90 14.15 -4.96
N TYR A 13 -2.61 13.72 -3.92
CA TYR A 13 -4.01 13.32 -3.99
C TYR A 13 -4.91 14.49 -4.36
N LYS A 14 -5.84 14.23 -5.27
CA LYS A 14 -6.94 15.13 -5.65
C LYS A 14 -8.25 14.65 -5.04
N LEU A 15 -9.32 15.43 -5.27
CA LEU A 15 -10.65 15.18 -4.70
C LEU A 15 -11.20 13.76 -4.95
N PRO A 16 -11.01 13.13 -6.13
CA PRO A 16 -11.51 11.77 -6.34
C PRO A 16 -10.93 10.77 -5.34
N TYR A 17 -9.61 10.80 -5.11
CA TYR A 17 -8.93 9.92 -4.16
C TYR A 17 -9.42 10.16 -2.73
N LEU A 18 -9.51 11.43 -2.29
CA LEU A 18 -10.00 11.77 -0.95
C LEU A 18 -11.44 11.29 -0.71
N ASN A 19 -12.33 11.49 -1.69
CA ASN A 19 -13.71 11.04 -1.57
C ASN A 19 -13.80 9.51 -1.52
N TRP A 20 -12.96 8.83 -2.30
CA TRP A 20 -12.87 7.38 -2.28
C TRP A 20 -12.35 6.86 -0.94
N TYR A 21 -11.22 7.38 -0.44
CA TYR A 21 -10.66 7.03 0.88
C TYR A 21 -11.71 7.19 1.99
N ASN A 22 -12.34 8.36 2.07
CA ASN A 22 -13.35 8.66 3.09
C ASN A 22 -14.60 7.78 2.97
N SER A 23 -14.86 7.19 1.80
CA SER A 23 -15.98 6.25 1.62
C SER A 23 -15.69 4.87 2.19
N ILE A 24 -14.41 4.49 2.26
CA ILE A 24 -13.95 3.20 2.82
C ILE A 24 -13.79 3.31 4.33
N PHE A 25 -13.16 4.39 4.81
CA PHE A 25 -12.90 4.65 6.23
C PHE A 25 -13.61 5.91 6.73
N PRO A 26 -14.94 5.89 6.88
CA PRO A 26 -15.71 7.07 7.29
C PRO A 26 -15.38 7.54 8.72
N ASP A 27 -14.93 6.64 9.59
CA ASP A 27 -14.54 6.96 10.98
C ASP A 27 -13.12 7.58 11.08
N GLU A 28 -12.29 7.41 10.04
CA GLU A 28 -10.93 7.95 9.92
C GLU A 28 -10.83 8.96 8.77
N SER A 29 -11.95 9.58 8.41
CA SER A 29 -12.02 10.45 7.24
C SER A 29 -11.16 11.72 7.39
N PHE A 30 -10.50 12.12 6.31
CA PHE A 30 -9.80 13.40 6.23
C PHE A 30 -10.76 14.54 5.88
N ALA A 31 -10.58 15.69 6.51
CA ALA A 31 -11.43 16.86 6.28
C ALA A 31 -11.04 17.65 5.02
N SER A 32 -9.81 17.48 4.51
CA SER A 32 -9.31 18.24 3.37
C SER A 32 -8.20 17.53 2.60
N LEU A 33 -7.95 17.99 1.36
CA LEU A 33 -6.80 17.53 0.57
C LEU A 33 -5.46 17.89 1.21
N GLU A 34 -5.38 18.99 1.93
CA GLU A 34 -4.15 19.39 2.62
C GLU A 34 -3.77 18.37 3.69
N GLU A 35 -4.76 17.86 4.43
CA GLU A 35 -4.56 16.91 5.53
C GLU A 35 -4.05 15.56 5.00
N ILE A 36 -4.76 14.96 4.05
CA ILE A 36 -4.38 13.64 3.49
C ILE A 36 -3.02 13.68 2.77
N ASN A 37 -2.72 14.76 2.04
CA ASN A 37 -1.41 14.93 1.39
C ASN A 37 -0.26 15.18 2.37
N GLN A 38 -0.55 15.50 3.64
CA GLN A 38 0.47 15.64 4.68
C GLN A 38 0.77 14.31 5.38
N THR A 39 -0.21 13.41 5.48
CA THR A 39 -0.10 12.19 6.30
C THR A 39 0.09 10.91 5.47
N GLU A 40 -0.66 10.72 4.39
CA GLU A 40 -0.77 9.43 3.69
C GLU A 40 0.12 9.31 2.45
N LYS A 41 1.00 10.28 2.18
CA LYS A 41 1.75 10.31 0.92
C LYS A 41 2.81 9.21 0.81
N THR A 42 2.86 8.56 -0.35
CA THR A 42 3.98 7.71 -0.76
C THR A 42 4.94 8.49 -1.65
N THR A 43 6.23 8.13 -1.60
CA THR A 43 7.25 8.62 -2.54
C THR A 43 7.91 7.43 -3.22
N PHE A 44 7.84 7.40 -4.54
CA PHE A 44 8.41 6.34 -5.36
C PHE A 44 9.80 6.76 -5.83
N LEU A 45 10.78 5.84 -5.77
CA LEU A 45 12.09 6.07 -6.38
C LEU A 45 12.11 5.45 -7.78
N ILE A 46 12.13 6.31 -8.80
CA ILE A 46 12.05 5.90 -10.20
C ILE A 46 13.42 6.05 -10.90
N PRO A 47 13.61 5.47 -12.10
CA PRO A 47 14.83 5.68 -12.89
C PRO A 47 15.14 7.16 -13.14
N VAL A 48 16.38 7.43 -13.54
CA VAL A 48 16.78 8.77 -14.00
C VAL A 48 16.48 8.90 -15.49
N PHE A 49 16.08 10.09 -15.91
CA PHE A 49 15.71 10.41 -17.29
C PHE A 49 16.42 11.68 -17.75
N ASP A 50 16.67 11.80 -19.05
CA ASP A 50 17.39 12.93 -19.64
C ASP A 50 16.42 14.03 -20.14
N SER A 51 15.12 13.76 -20.21
CA SER A 51 14.10 14.70 -20.65
C SER A 51 12.73 14.47 -20.02
N ASP A 52 11.88 15.50 -20.07
CA ASP A 52 10.49 15.41 -19.59
C ASP A 52 9.65 14.43 -20.44
N GLU A 53 9.95 14.28 -21.74
CA GLU A 53 9.28 13.34 -22.65
C GLU A 53 9.50 11.88 -22.21
N GLU A 54 10.74 11.53 -21.81
CA GLU A 54 11.04 10.20 -21.28
C GLU A 54 10.34 9.92 -19.94
N ILE A 55 10.12 10.96 -19.12
CA ILE A 55 9.34 10.85 -17.88
C ILE A 55 7.87 10.59 -18.20
N GLU A 56 7.30 11.32 -19.16
CA GLU A 56 5.92 11.12 -19.62
C GLU A 56 5.72 9.71 -20.17
N GLU A 57 6.60 9.22 -21.06
CA GLU A 57 6.56 7.85 -21.59
C GLU A 57 6.63 6.81 -20.46
N TYR A 58 7.53 6.99 -19.50
CA TYR A 58 7.63 6.10 -18.35
C TYR A 58 6.35 6.09 -17.51
N LEU A 59 5.70 7.24 -17.32
CA LEU A 59 4.43 7.32 -16.61
C LEU A 59 3.31 6.62 -17.39
N GLU A 60 3.24 6.81 -18.71
CA GLU A 60 2.26 6.15 -19.56
C GLU A 60 2.36 4.61 -19.48
N GLU A 61 3.57 4.09 -19.33
CA GLU A 61 3.80 2.64 -19.21
C GLU A 61 3.55 2.08 -17.80
N ASN A 62 3.67 2.92 -16.75
CA ASN A 62 3.72 2.44 -15.35
C ASN A 62 2.62 3.02 -14.44
N PHE A 63 1.78 3.94 -14.91
CA PHE A 63 0.76 4.61 -14.07
C PHE A 63 -0.18 3.63 -13.35
N GLU A 64 -0.55 2.52 -14.00
CA GLU A 64 -1.44 1.53 -13.41
C GLU A 64 -0.85 0.94 -12.13
N GLN A 65 0.46 0.65 -12.12
CA GLN A 65 1.13 0.09 -10.95
C GLN A 65 1.15 1.10 -9.81
N PHE A 66 1.55 2.35 -10.08
CA PHE A 66 1.54 3.40 -9.05
C PHE A 66 0.15 3.63 -8.47
N PHE A 67 -0.89 3.61 -9.32
CA PHE A 67 -2.27 3.73 -8.85
C PHE A 67 -2.66 2.54 -7.97
N ILE A 68 -2.38 1.31 -8.41
CA ILE A 68 -2.70 0.10 -7.65
C ILE A 68 -1.98 0.09 -6.29
N ASP A 69 -0.72 0.51 -6.24
CA ASP A 69 0.04 0.59 -4.98
C ASP A 69 -0.63 1.56 -3.98
N GLU A 70 -1.08 2.72 -4.46
CA GLU A 70 -1.82 3.70 -3.65
C GLU A 70 -3.19 3.18 -3.19
N LEU A 71 -3.88 2.38 -4.01
CA LEU A 71 -5.15 1.77 -3.64
C LEU A 71 -4.94 0.65 -2.61
N PHE A 72 -3.90 -0.15 -2.79
CA PHE A 72 -3.56 -1.27 -1.92
C PHE A 72 -3.11 -0.82 -0.53
N GLY A 73 -2.38 0.30 -0.45
CA GLY A 73 -2.02 0.93 0.82
C GLY A 73 -3.23 1.32 1.68
N VAL A 74 -4.39 1.54 1.06
CA VAL A 74 -5.64 1.91 1.74
C VAL A 74 -6.53 0.71 1.97
N SER A 75 -6.79 -0.12 0.95
CA SER A 75 -7.73 -1.23 1.05
C SER A 75 -7.26 -2.44 0.24
N MET A 76 -7.17 -3.61 0.90
CA MET A 76 -6.89 -4.87 0.22
C MET A 76 -8.11 -5.46 -0.52
N ALA A 77 -9.30 -4.91 -0.27
CA ALA A 77 -10.56 -5.36 -0.85
C ALA A 77 -10.75 -4.74 -2.24
N GLN A 78 -10.32 -5.45 -3.29
CA GLN A 78 -10.30 -4.96 -4.68
C GLN A 78 -11.68 -4.54 -5.22
N GLU A 79 -12.77 -5.04 -4.64
CA GLU A 79 -14.14 -4.61 -4.99
C GLU A 79 -14.42 -3.15 -4.64
N THR A 80 -13.62 -2.56 -3.74
CA THR A 80 -13.72 -1.15 -3.35
C THR A 80 -12.97 -0.24 -4.31
N TRP A 81 -12.12 -0.79 -5.18
CA TRP A 81 -11.26 -0.02 -6.07
C TRP A 81 -12.02 0.50 -7.29
N PRO A 82 -11.61 1.65 -7.86
CA PRO A 82 -12.08 2.05 -9.18
C PRO A 82 -11.78 0.96 -10.20
N GLN A 83 -12.75 0.70 -11.08
CA GLN A 83 -12.61 -0.26 -12.18
C GLN A 83 -12.13 0.47 -13.44
N ASP A 84 -11.52 -0.27 -14.36
CA ASP A 84 -11.01 0.23 -15.65
C ASP A 84 -10.07 1.44 -15.45
N ILE A 85 -9.03 1.28 -14.61
CA ILE A 85 -8.03 2.31 -14.36
C ILE A 85 -7.40 2.74 -15.69
N THR A 86 -7.57 4.01 -16.06
CA THR A 86 -6.95 4.60 -17.26
C THR A 86 -6.00 5.72 -16.87
N ILE A 87 -5.15 6.12 -17.81
CA ILE A 87 -4.20 7.21 -17.58
C ILE A 87 -4.91 8.55 -17.32
N GLU A 88 -6.06 8.78 -17.96
CA GLU A 88 -6.87 9.96 -17.70
C GLU A 88 -7.38 9.96 -16.25
N MET A 89 -7.84 8.81 -15.77
CA MET A 89 -8.27 8.66 -14.37
C MET A 89 -7.11 8.89 -13.41
N PHE A 90 -5.92 8.37 -13.73
CA PHE A 90 -4.72 8.62 -12.93
C PHE A 90 -4.44 10.12 -12.78
N TYR A 91 -4.46 10.89 -13.87
CA TYR A 91 -4.25 12.34 -13.79
C TYR A 91 -5.45 13.11 -13.19
N GLU A 92 -6.66 12.54 -13.18
CA GLU A 92 -7.79 13.10 -12.43
C GLU A 92 -7.63 12.90 -10.91
N TRP A 93 -7.02 11.80 -10.50
CA TRP A 93 -6.85 11.42 -9.09
C TRP A 93 -5.57 11.95 -8.47
N PHE A 94 -4.52 12.14 -9.26
CA PHE A 94 -3.20 12.54 -8.77
C PHE A 94 -2.63 13.71 -9.56
N GLU A 95 -1.91 14.58 -8.87
CA GLU A 95 -0.92 15.48 -9.46
C GLU A 95 0.47 14.87 -9.25
N VAL A 96 1.22 14.71 -10.35
CA VAL A 96 2.52 14.04 -10.34
C VAL A 96 3.63 15.10 -10.19
N ASP A 97 4.47 14.93 -9.18
CA ASP A 97 5.66 15.76 -8.95
C ASP A 97 6.93 14.91 -8.94
N VAL A 98 7.80 15.14 -9.94
CA VAL A 98 9.07 14.43 -10.09
C VAL A 98 10.22 15.35 -9.68
N THR A 99 10.97 14.93 -8.66
CA THR A 99 12.18 15.61 -8.19
C THR A 99 13.43 14.88 -8.69
N PRO A 100 14.30 15.53 -9.49
CA PRO A 100 15.45 14.87 -10.10
C PRO A 100 16.62 14.53 -9.16
N MET A 101 16.71 15.18 -8.00
CA MET A 101 17.86 15.02 -7.12
C MET A 101 17.46 14.40 -5.78
N VAL A 102 17.78 13.12 -5.62
CA VAL A 102 17.60 12.40 -4.35
C VAL A 102 18.95 12.22 -3.66
N VAL A 103 19.04 12.68 -2.42
CA VAL A 103 20.27 12.63 -1.63
C VAL A 103 20.02 11.84 -0.35
N ASP A 104 20.65 10.68 -0.26
CA ASP A 104 20.63 9.85 0.93
C ASP A 104 21.55 10.43 2.01
N TYR A 105 20.96 10.84 3.13
CA TYR A 105 21.67 11.35 4.30
C TYR A 105 21.88 10.28 5.39
N GLY A 106 21.41 9.05 5.18
CA GLY A 106 21.64 7.93 6.07
C GLY A 106 23.12 7.54 6.15
N ASP A 107 23.52 7.09 7.34
CA ASP A 107 24.85 6.51 7.57
C ASP A 107 24.86 5.00 7.31
N GLU A 108 23.69 4.36 7.37
CA GLU A 108 23.48 2.93 7.13
C GLU A 108 23.42 2.61 5.63
N GLU A 109 23.54 1.34 5.27
CA GLU A 109 23.29 0.90 3.89
C GLU A 109 21.79 0.82 3.64
N LEU A 110 21.38 1.06 2.39
CA LEU A 110 20.01 0.79 1.98
C LEU A 110 19.81 -0.72 2.00
N ILE A 111 18.87 -1.18 2.82
CA ILE A 111 18.47 -2.58 2.94
C ILE A 111 17.14 -2.71 2.19
N ASP A 112 17.04 -3.76 1.38
CA ASP A 112 15.78 -4.16 0.78
C ASP A 112 14.96 -4.90 1.83
N ASP A 113 13.70 -4.48 2.01
CA ASP A 113 12.80 -5.03 3.02
C ASP A 113 12.40 -6.49 2.68
N GLU A 114 12.67 -6.93 1.45
CA GLU A 114 12.52 -8.34 1.02
C GLU A 114 13.62 -9.27 1.54
N SER A 115 14.64 -8.77 2.26
CA SER A 115 15.73 -9.59 2.78
C SER A 115 15.37 -10.33 4.08
N GLU A 116 14.86 -11.56 3.95
CA GLU A 116 14.92 -12.69 4.91
C GLU A 116 14.95 -12.37 6.42
N GLY A 117 14.13 -11.41 6.87
CA GLY A 117 14.04 -11.01 8.28
C GLY A 117 12.67 -10.47 8.71
N PHE A 118 11.78 -10.20 7.73
CA PHE A 118 10.41 -9.79 7.99
C PHE A 118 9.38 -10.92 7.93
N SER A 119 9.71 -12.10 7.36
CA SER A 119 8.83 -13.28 7.49
C SER A 119 8.78 -13.78 8.93
N ASP A 120 9.91 -13.70 9.64
CA ASP A 120 10.06 -14.24 11.00
C ASP A 120 9.24 -13.46 12.04
N ILE A 121 8.84 -12.22 11.75
CA ILE A 121 7.97 -11.42 12.65
C ILE A 121 6.53 -11.95 12.68
N TRP A 122 6.07 -12.59 11.60
CA TRP A 122 4.70 -13.13 11.52
C TRP A 122 4.64 -14.61 11.88
N ASP A 123 5.79 -15.28 12.00
CA ASP A 123 5.90 -16.69 12.43
C ASP A 123 6.09 -16.84 13.96
N GLU A 124 6.38 -15.76 14.71
CA GLU A 124 6.58 -15.82 16.17
C GLU A 124 5.29 -15.87 17.02
N ASP A 125 4.11 -15.62 16.43
CA ASP A 125 2.82 -15.65 17.15
C ASP A 125 2.08 -17.01 17.08
N GLU A 126 2.66 -18.06 16.46
CA GLU A 126 2.04 -19.40 16.40
C GLU A 126 2.62 -20.45 17.38
N GLU A 127 3.44 -20.08 18.36
CA GLU A 127 3.91 -21.03 19.38
C GLU A 127 3.19 -20.91 20.74
N GLU A 128 2.27 -21.87 20.92
CA GLU A 128 1.98 -22.60 22.17
C GLU A 128 0.95 -22.00 23.17
N GLU A 129 -0.35 -22.14 22.85
CA GLU A 129 -1.31 -22.50 23.91
C GLU A 129 -1.12 -24.00 24.25
N GLU A 130 -0.15 -24.30 25.12
CA GLU A 130 -0.05 -25.59 25.78
C GLU A 130 -1.33 -25.87 26.60
N ASN A 131 -1.94 -27.02 26.32
CA ASN A 131 -3.05 -27.59 27.05
C ASN A 131 -2.66 -27.86 28.52
N GLU A 132 -3.34 -27.21 29.47
CA GLU A 132 -3.51 -27.76 30.82
C GLU A 132 -4.96 -28.21 31.07
N ASP A 133 -5.04 -29.43 31.57
CA ASP A 133 -6.17 -30.35 31.56
C ASP A 133 -7.10 -30.19 32.78
N ASN A 134 -8.38 -30.46 32.53
CA ASN A 134 -9.46 -30.87 33.45
C ASN A 134 -10.03 -29.91 34.52
N THR A 135 -11.29 -29.49 34.27
CA THR A 135 -12.38 -29.85 35.20
C THR A 135 -13.64 -30.27 34.43
N GLU A 136 -14.11 -31.47 34.76
CA GLU A 136 -15.39 -32.09 34.40
C GLU A 136 -16.57 -31.10 34.50
N ASP A 137 -17.42 -31.02 33.48
CA ASP A 137 -18.86 -31.14 33.69
C ASP A 137 -19.65 -31.36 32.38
N ASP A 138 -20.55 -32.33 32.47
CA ASP A 138 -21.44 -32.83 31.43
C ASP A 138 -22.40 -31.76 30.89
N ASN A 139 -22.52 -31.62 29.56
CA ASN A 139 -23.77 -31.86 28.80
C ASN A 139 -23.82 -31.25 27.38
N ILE A 140 -24.24 -32.13 26.45
CA ILE A 140 -25.24 -31.89 25.38
C ILE A 140 -24.76 -31.53 23.95
N ARG A 141 -24.94 -32.58 23.11
CA ARG A 141 -25.38 -32.64 21.69
C ARG A 141 -24.33 -32.53 20.58
N HIS A 142 -23.79 -33.70 20.23
CA HIS A 142 -23.32 -33.99 18.87
C HIS A 142 -24.46 -33.86 17.85
N LEU A 143 -24.30 -32.96 16.87
CA LEU A 143 -25.04 -33.03 15.61
C LEU A 143 -24.39 -34.11 14.71
N PRO A 144 -25.18 -34.98 14.06
CA PRO A 144 -24.65 -35.96 13.11
C PRO A 144 -24.16 -35.26 11.83
N LYS A 145 -22.98 -35.67 11.34
CA LYS A 145 -22.47 -35.25 10.03
C LYS A 145 -23.34 -35.84 8.90
N PRO A 146 -23.63 -35.08 7.83
CA PRO A 146 -24.41 -35.58 6.71
C PRO A 146 -23.67 -36.69 5.94
N PRO A 147 -24.37 -37.69 5.40
CA PRO A 147 -23.76 -38.77 4.63
C PRO A 147 -23.24 -38.28 3.27
N SER A 148 -22.03 -38.71 2.92
CA SER A 148 -21.47 -38.55 1.58
C SER A 148 -22.14 -39.55 0.64
N ASN A 149 -22.82 -39.05 -0.39
CA ASN A 149 -23.03 -39.75 -1.66
C ASN A 149 -23.35 -38.77 -2.78
#